data_AF-A0AAV5V3W9-F1
#
_entry.id   AF-A0AAV5V3W9-F1
#
_cell.length_a   1.000
_cell.length_b   1.000
_cell.length_c   1.000
_cell.angle_alpha   90.00
_cell.angle_beta   90.00
_cell.angle_gamma   90.00
#
_symmetry.space_group_name_H-M   'P 1'
#
loop_
_entity.id
_entity.type
_entity.pdbx_description
1 polymer ?
#
loop_
_entity_poly.entity_id
_entity_poly.type
_entity_poly.pdbx_seq_one_letter_code
_entity_poly.pdbx_strand_id
1 'polypeptide(L)'
;PIVPLLRSILAPREPEALQTLLDSLLEVCSSPSIDMAVLLATVSEALWIWAGGRGGLRCGPAANAHFALHFKMLESREKSVEGVTALIHELKTGSWLTTPQSIVRAARHFEAAAQVCTRRRVMEACSKHLTSPPVRVSASDASPLPTRVRVSLPARIDLFGGWLDTPPITLDTPAGVLNMAVLIDEMRPLACSISILSHQEGVLVVLEDSSTLILDSATVWNRHDKPSMQGALLCACLVACGVVSSESRPISQFLQSKGVKGVGMQIRLESTLAHGSGLGSSSILAAACILALWEVTGEKRDDERLIHLVLYMEQLLTTGGGWQDQVGGVYPGLKLARFRSETQTVSVQPITVSDQLEKSINDRLVLVYTGQPRLAKNLLQEVVRSWLTREGDKCSALREMSEEINRADEWINGDALPVAHIAQYYRVKKRLATGCEPEGVSRIIEALSTVSSLCWLVGAGGGGYLCVLLNEGYGSEQAQASIDRAGMSNLRVQRVRLCHDTAEVEREFE
;
A
#
# COMPACT_ATOMS: atom_id res chain seq x y z
N PRO A 1 -24.51 7.77 10.34
CA PRO A 1 -23.13 8.28 10.47
C PRO A 1 -22.79 8.42 11.96
N ILE A 2 -21.63 7.94 12.41
CA ILE A 2 -21.31 7.86 13.85
C ILE A 2 -20.91 9.24 14.40
N VAL A 3 -20.11 9.98 13.62
CA VAL A 3 -19.55 11.29 14.03
C VAL A 3 -20.61 12.32 14.46
N PRO A 4 -21.71 12.58 13.72
CA PRO A 4 -22.71 13.57 14.14
C PRO A 4 -23.40 13.21 15.46
N LEU A 5 -23.66 11.91 15.68
CA LEU A 5 -24.25 11.41 16.93
C LEU A 5 -23.29 11.62 18.10
N LEU A 6 -22.01 11.26 17.94
CA LEU A 6 -20.98 11.50 18.96
C LEU A 6 -20.85 12.99 19.29
N ARG A 7 -20.85 13.87 18.27
CA ARG A 7 -20.82 15.32 18.49
C ARG A 7 -22.02 15.80 19.28
N SER A 8 -23.22 15.29 18.99
CA SER A 8 -24.43 15.65 19.74
C SER A 8 -24.34 15.22 21.20
N ILE A 9 -23.87 14.00 21.47
CA ILE A 9 -23.76 13.43 22.82
C ILE A 9 -22.66 14.12 23.63
N LEU A 10 -21.52 14.42 23.01
CA LEU A 10 -20.32 14.89 23.71
C LEU A 10 -20.15 16.42 23.70
N ALA A 11 -20.97 17.15 22.93
CA ALA A 11 -20.94 18.62 22.88
C ALA A 11 -21.06 19.29 24.26
N PRO A 12 -21.93 18.84 25.19
CA PRO A 12 -22.03 19.42 26.54
C PRO A 12 -20.75 19.26 27.38
N ARG A 13 -19.86 18.32 27.01
CA ARG A 13 -18.64 17.97 27.76
C ARG A 13 -18.92 17.54 29.21
N GLU A 14 -20.01 16.82 29.42
CA GLU A 14 -20.36 16.19 30.71
C GLU A 14 -19.63 14.85 30.87
N PRO A 15 -18.80 14.65 31.93
CA PRO A 15 -17.99 13.43 32.07
C PRO A 15 -18.82 12.15 32.08
N GLU A 16 -20.04 12.22 32.63
CA GLU A 16 -21.01 11.12 32.66
C GLU A 16 -21.37 10.65 31.25
N ALA A 17 -21.58 11.57 30.30
CA ALA A 17 -21.91 11.22 28.92
C ALA A 17 -20.80 10.41 28.22
N LEU A 18 -19.54 10.75 28.46
CA LEU A 18 -18.40 9.98 27.95
C LEU A 18 -18.32 8.60 28.63
N GLN A 19 -18.53 8.53 29.95
CA GLN A 19 -18.51 7.25 30.67
C GLN A 19 -19.63 6.31 30.20
N THR A 20 -20.86 6.80 30.11
CA THR A 20 -22.00 6.03 29.59
C THR A 20 -21.74 5.53 28.18
N LEU A 21 -21.18 6.38 27.29
CA LEU A 21 -20.81 5.95 25.95
C LEU A 21 -19.78 4.80 25.96
N LEU A 22 -18.73 4.91 26.78
CA LEU A 22 -17.71 3.86 26.88
C LEU A 22 -18.28 2.55 27.44
N ASP A 23 -19.17 2.62 28.42
CA ASP A 23 -19.83 1.46 29.01
C ASP A 23 -20.78 0.78 28.02
N SER A 24 -21.58 1.56 27.28
CA SER A 24 -22.39 1.01 26.19
C SER A 24 -21.54 0.37 25.10
N LEU A 25 -20.41 0.96 24.71
CA LEU A 25 -19.52 0.36 23.71
C LEU A 25 -18.90 -0.97 24.20
N LEU A 26 -18.60 -1.08 25.50
CA LEU A 26 -18.16 -2.33 26.13
C LEU A 26 -19.24 -3.41 26.11
N GLU A 27 -20.50 -3.06 26.40
CA GLU A 27 -21.60 -4.04 26.36
C GLU A 27 -21.76 -4.65 24.96
N VAL A 28 -21.64 -3.83 23.91
CA VAL A 28 -21.81 -4.30 22.53
C VAL A 28 -20.53 -4.97 21.99
N CYS A 29 -19.36 -4.85 22.62
CA CYS A 29 -18.12 -5.48 22.15
C CYS A 29 -18.16 -7.02 22.18
N SER A 30 -19.09 -7.60 22.95
CA SER A 30 -19.30 -9.05 22.99
C SER A 30 -20.25 -9.54 21.88
N SER A 31 -20.85 -8.63 21.11
CA SER A 31 -21.75 -8.98 20.00
C SER A 31 -20.95 -9.46 18.79
N PRO A 32 -21.24 -10.65 18.22
CA PRO A 32 -20.55 -11.18 17.05
C PRO A 32 -20.66 -10.32 15.78
N SER A 33 -21.68 -9.44 15.71
CA SER A 33 -21.94 -8.58 14.55
C SER A 33 -21.13 -7.29 14.54
N ILE A 34 -20.41 -6.98 15.61
CA ILE A 34 -19.64 -5.73 15.72
C ILE A 34 -18.25 -5.90 15.13
N ASP A 35 -17.92 -5.02 14.19
CA ASP A 35 -16.55 -4.84 13.73
C ASP A 35 -15.73 -4.11 14.81
N MET A 36 -14.78 -4.82 15.41
CA MET A 36 -13.90 -4.28 16.45
C MET A 36 -13.10 -3.07 15.98
N ALA A 37 -12.73 -3.01 14.69
CA ALA A 37 -12.03 -1.84 14.15
C ALA A 37 -12.94 -0.60 14.16
N VAL A 38 -14.23 -0.77 13.83
CA VAL A 38 -15.22 0.31 13.88
C VAL A 38 -15.47 0.77 15.32
N LEU A 39 -15.58 -0.17 16.27
CA LEU A 39 -15.73 0.16 17.70
C LEU A 39 -14.53 0.96 18.22
N LEU A 40 -13.31 0.48 17.99
CA LEU A 40 -12.09 1.16 18.44
C LEU A 40 -11.91 2.54 17.78
N ALA A 41 -12.23 2.67 16.49
CA ALA A 41 -12.24 3.95 15.79
C ALA A 41 -13.31 4.90 16.35
N THR A 42 -14.47 4.38 16.75
CA THR A 42 -15.54 5.15 17.40
C THR A 42 -15.10 5.68 18.76
N VAL A 43 -14.42 4.88 19.58
CA VAL A 43 -13.82 5.33 20.84
C VAL A 43 -12.76 6.40 20.58
N SER A 44 -11.87 6.19 19.61
CA SER A 44 -10.87 7.18 19.22
C SER A 44 -11.51 8.52 18.82
N GLU A 45 -12.59 8.49 18.05
CA GLU A 45 -13.32 9.67 17.62
C GLU A 45 -14.02 10.38 18.78
N ALA A 46 -14.65 9.63 19.69
CA ALA A 46 -15.26 10.17 20.89
C ALA A 46 -14.23 10.92 21.75
N LEU A 47 -13.06 10.32 21.99
CA LEU A 47 -11.97 10.95 22.74
C LEU A 47 -11.45 12.22 22.05
N TRP A 48 -11.35 12.20 20.72
CA TRP A 48 -10.93 13.38 19.95
C TRP A 48 -11.93 14.54 20.05
N ILE A 49 -13.22 14.25 19.88
CA ILE A 49 -14.30 15.24 20.05
C ILE A 49 -14.30 15.79 21.48
N TRP A 50 -14.13 14.91 22.46
CA TRP A 50 -14.07 15.26 23.88
C TRP A 50 -12.91 16.20 24.22
N ALA A 51 -11.71 15.93 23.69
CA ALA A 51 -10.56 16.81 23.83
C ALA A 51 -10.82 18.21 23.25
N GLY A 52 -11.65 18.29 22.21
CA GLY A 52 -12.16 19.55 21.68
C GLY A 52 -11.09 20.38 20.99
N GLY A 53 -10.17 19.73 20.26
CA GLY A 53 -9.03 20.38 19.60
C GLY A 53 -7.91 20.82 20.54
N ARG A 54 -8.02 20.53 21.84
CA ARG A 54 -6.98 20.80 22.84
C ARG A 54 -6.13 19.53 22.99
N GLY A 55 -4.80 19.62 22.97
CA GLY A 55 -3.92 18.44 23.15
C GLY A 55 -3.03 18.06 21.96
N GLY A 56 -2.99 18.91 20.93
CA GLY A 56 -2.06 18.77 19.80
C GLY A 56 -2.55 17.84 18.69
N LEU A 57 -1.63 17.31 17.90
CA LEU A 57 -1.95 16.48 16.73
C LEU A 57 -2.44 15.08 17.13
N ARG A 58 -3.50 14.63 16.45
CA ARG A 58 -3.97 13.24 16.50
C ARG A 58 -3.10 12.29 15.69
N CYS A 59 -2.29 12.78 14.76
CA CYS A 59 -1.36 11.94 14.00
C CYS A 59 -0.02 11.85 14.73
N GLY A 60 0.49 10.65 15.00
CA GLY A 60 1.79 10.45 15.66
C GLY A 60 2.02 9.01 16.13
N PRO A 61 3.21 8.70 16.66
CA PRO A 61 3.53 7.37 17.16
C PRO A 61 2.62 6.99 18.34
N ALA A 62 2.11 5.76 18.30
CA ALA A 62 1.23 5.17 19.31
C ALA A 62 1.95 4.10 20.16
N ALA A 63 3.29 4.08 20.15
CA ALA A 63 4.06 3.16 20.98
C ALA A 63 4.01 3.62 22.45
N ASN A 64 3.35 2.83 23.30
CA ASN A 64 3.32 3.05 24.74
C ASN A 64 3.23 1.69 25.45
N ALA A 65 4.02 1.51 26.51
CA ALA A 65 4.11 0.25 27.23
C ALA A 65 2.77 -0.20 27.84
N HIS A 66 1.93 0.74 28.30
CA HIS A 66 0.60 0.44 28.87
C HIS A 66 -0.34 -0.20 27.85
N PHE A 67 -0.25 0.21 26.58
CA PHE A 67 -1.12 -0.32 25.51
C PHE A 67 -0.54 -1.53 24.78
N ALA A 68 0.77 -1.78 24.90
CA ALA A 68 1.48 -2.78 24.11
C ALA A 68 0.97 -4.21 24.34
N LEU A 69 0.64 -4.57 25.59
CA LEU A 69 0.08 -5.90 25.89
C LEU A 69 -1.28 -6.11 25.23
N HIS A 70 -2.13 -5.08 25.25
CA HIS A 70 -3.47 -5.16 24.69
C HIS A 70 -3.44 -5.26 23.15
N PHE A 71 -2.47 -4.61 22.50
CA PHE A 71 -2.28 -4.76 21.05
C PHE A 71 -1.94 -6.21 20.67
N LYS A 72 -1.11 -6.90 21.45
CA LYS A 72 -0.83 -8.34 21.24
C LYS A 72 -2.08 -9.21 21.39
N MET A 73 -3.01 -8.83 22.28
CA MET A 73 -4.29 -9.53 22.42
C MET A 73 -5.16 -9.34 21.18
N LEU A 74 -5.17 -8.14 20.57
CA LEU A 74 -5.91 -7.84 19.34
C LEU A 74 -5.37 -8.55 18.09
N GLU A 75 -4.09 -8.93 18.08
CA GLU A 75 -3.48 -9.74 17.03
C GLU A 75 -4.01 -11.19 17.04
N SER A 76 -4.49 -11.68 18.19
CA SER A 76 -5.14 -12.98 18.31
C SER A 76 -6.65 -12.86 18.09
N ARG A 77 -7.21 -13.76 17.28
CA ARG A 77 -8.66 -13.84 17.07
C ARG A 77 -9.41 -14.15 18.37
N GLU A 78 -8.88 -15.08 19.16
CA GLU A 78 -9.50 -15.58 20.41
C GLU A 78 -9.54 -14.50 21.49
N LYS A 79 -8.49 -13.68 21.58
CA LYS A 79 -8.33 -12.66 22.62
C LYS A 79 -8.77 -11.26 22.19
N SER A 80 -9.36 -11.12 21.00
CA SER A 80 -9.69 -9.81 20.43
C SER A 80 -10.70 -9.04 21.29
N VAL A 81 -11.76 -9.69 21.77
CA VAL A 81 -12.75 -9.08 22.68
C VAL A 81 -12.11 -8.70 24.01
N GLU A 82 -11.35 -9.61 24.62
CA GLU A 82 -10.60 -9.35 25.85
C GLU A 82 -9.64 -8.17 25.71
N GLY A 83 -8.98 -8.05 24.54
CA GLY A 83 -8.08 -6.95 24.21
C GLY A 83 -8.80 -5.61 24.16
N VAL A 84 -9.98 -5.53 23.53
CA VAL A 84 -10.82 -4.32 23.53
C VAL A 84 -11.26 -3.95 24.94
N THR A 85 -11.73 -4.93 25.71
CA THR A 85 -12.14 -4.73 27.11
C THR A 85 -10.99 -4.18 27.96
N ALA A 86 -9.79 -4.76 27.81
CA ALA A 86 -8.60 -4.31 28.52
C ALA A 86 -8.17 -2.89 28.12
N LEU A 87 -8.27 -2.53 26.83
CA LEU A 87 -7.99 -1.16 26.35
C LEU A 87 -8.93 -0.13 26.99
N ILE A 88 -10.24 -0.41 27.03
CA ILE A 88 -11.21 0.52 27.61
C ILE A 88 -11.05 0.56 29.14
N HIS A 89 -10.71 -0.57 29.78
CA HIS A 89 -10.39 -0.58 31.20
C HIS A 89 -9.18 0.32 31.52
N GLU A 90 -8.06 0.17 30.80
CA GLU A 90 -6.86 1.00 30.94
C GLU A 90 -7.17 2.49 30.72
N LEU A 91 -8.03 2.81 29.75
CA LEU A 91 -8.51 4.17 29.52
C LEU A 91 -9.24 4.76 30.74
N LYS A 92 -10.10 3.96 31.39
CA LYS A 92 -10.94 4.40 32.52
C LYS A 92 -10.17 4.49 33.84
N THR A 93 -9.28 3.53 34.11
CA THR A 93 -8.56 3.44 35.39
C THR A 93 -7.23 4.18 35.38
N GLY A 94 -6.63 4.36 34.20
CA GLY A 94 -5.43 5.16 34.02
C GLY A 94 -5.69 6.66 34.07
N SER A 95 -4.61 7.45 34.04
CA SER A 95 -4.67 8.92 34.02
C SER A 95 -4.94 9.50 32.62
N TRP A 96 -5.45 8.69 31.69
CA TRP A 96 -5.62 9.04 30.27
C TRP A 96 -6.68 10.10 30.01
N LEU A 97 -7.72 10.19 30.85
CA LEU A 97 -8.82 11.15 30.72
C LEU A 97 -8.60 12.46 31.49
N THR A 98 -7.42 12.66 32.10
CA THR A 98 -7.17 13.77 33.03
C THR A 98 -6.81 15.09 32.35
N THR A 99 -6.09 15.05 31.23
CA THR A 99 -5.65 16.24 30.50
C THR A 99 -5.98 16.11 29.02
N PRO A 100 -6.21 17.22 28.30
CA PRO A 100 -6.44 17.16 26.85
C PRO A 100 -5.31 16.46 26.08
N GLN A 101 -4.05 16.64 26.49
CA GLN A 101 -2.91 15.96 25.90
C GLN A 101 -2.98 14.44 26.09
N SER A 102 -3.30 13.98 27.31
CA SER A 102 -3.49 12.56 27.60
C SER A 102 -4.65 11.97 26.80
N ILE A 103 -5.77 12.70 26.67
CA ILE A 103 -6.93 12.26 25.91
C ILE A 103 -6.59 12.10 24.42
N VAL A 104 -5.89 13.08 23.82
CA VAL A 104 -5.47 13.00 22.41
C VAL A 104 -4.47 11.87 22.19
N ARG A 105 -3.60 11.56 23.17
CA ARG A 105 -2.72 10.39 23.11
C ARG A 105 -3.51 9.09 23.22
N ALA A 106 -4.52 9.01 24.10
CA ALA A 106 -5.40 7.84 24.17
C ALA A 106 -6.15 7.63 22.85
N ALA A 107 -6.72 8.69 22.25
CA ALA A 107 -7.35 8.63 20.94
C ALA A 107 -6.43 8.02 19.87
N ARG A 108 -5.14 8.38 19.88
CA ARG A 108 -4.10 7.79 19.02
C ARG A 108 -3.92 6.30 19.23
N HIS A 109 -3.89 5.84 20.49
CA HIS A 109 -3.75 4.42 20.81
C HIS A 109 -4.96 3.61 20.33
N PHE A 110 -6.18 4.13 20.49
CA PHE A 110 -7.39 3.47 19.98
C PHE A 110 -7.47 3.44 18.45
N GLU A 111 -6.97 4.48 17.77
CA GLU A 111 -6.85 4.46 16.31
C GLU A 111 -5.84 3.41 15.83
N ALA A 112 -4.69 3.31 16.49
CA ALA A 112 -3.72 2.26 16.21
C ALA A 112 -4.28 0.85 16.51
N ALA A 113 -5.07 0.70 17.58
CA ALA A 113 -5.75 -0.55 17.89
C ALA A 113 -6.73 -0.97 16.76
N ALA A 114 -7.49 -0.03 16.21
CA ALA A 114 -8.36 -0.28 15.06
C ALA A 114 -7.57 -0.74 13.82
N GLN A 115 -6.38 -0.17 13.61
CA GLN A 115 -5.46 -0.61 12.54
C GLN A 115 -4.95 -2.03 12.78
N VAL A 116 -4.65 -2.43 14.01
CA VAL A 116 -4.27 -3.82 14.35
C VAL A 116 -5.39 -4.79 13.98
N CYS A 117 -6.65 -4.48 14.31
CA CYS A 117 -7.80 -5.31 13.94
C CYS A 117 -7.99 -5.41 12.41
N THR A 118 -7.83 -4.29 11.70
CA THR A 118 -7.92 -4.25 10.24
C THR A 118 -6.82 -5.10 9.62
N ARG A 119 -5.58 -4.91 10.07
CA ARG A 119 -4.40 -5.66 9.63
C ARG A 119 -4.59 -7.16 9.82
N ARG A 120 -5.08 -7.61 10.98
CA ARG A 120 -5.36 -9.03 11.24
C ARG A 120 -6.31 -9.62 10.21
N ARG A 121 -7.42 -8.92 9.90
CA ARG A 121 -8.39 -9.37 8.88
C ARG A 121 -7.73 -9.52 7.49
N VAL A 122 -6.85 -8.60 7.13
CA VAL A 122 -6.10 -8.66 5.85
C VAL A 122 -5.14 -9.86 5.84
N MET A 123 -4.39 -10.06 6.92
CA MET A 123 -3.46 -11.19 7.04
C MET A 123 -4.18 -12.54 7.00
N GLU A 124 -5.34 -12.65 7.64
CA GLU A 124 -6.22 -13.85 7.58
C GLU A 124 -6.79 -14.10 6.19
N ALA A 125 -7.10 -13.04 5.43
CA ALA A 125 -7.54 -13.16 4.05
C ALA A 125 -6.39 -13.65 3.14
N CYS A 126 -5.20 -13.04 3.27
CA CYS A 126 -4.04 -13.37 2.46
C CYS A 126 -3.52 -14.78 2.75
N SER A 127 -3.52 -15.23 4.02
CA SER A 127 -2.93 -16.51 4.43
C SER A 127 -3.54 -17.73 3.70
N LYS A 128 -4.79 -17.61 3.23
CA LYS A 128 -5.48 -18.62 2.41
C LYS A 128 -4.82 -18.86 1.06
N HIS A 129 -4.03 -17.90 0.58
CA HIS A 129 -3.41 -17.88 -0.75
C HIS A 129 -1.88 -18.04 -0.70
N LEU A 130 -1.28 -18.14 0.49
CA LEU A 130 0.19 -18.18 0.62
C LEU A 130 0.78 -19.59 0.53
N THR A 131 -0.03 -20.64 0.61
CA THR A 131 0.46 -22.02 0.51
C THR A 131 0.90 -22.32 -0.91
N SER A 132 2.18 -22.63 -1.09
CA SER A 132 2.68 -23.14 -2.37
C SER A 132 2.00 -24.47 -2.69
N PRO A 133 1.57 -24.70 -3.94
CA PRO A 133 1.17 -26.04 -4.36
C PRO A 133 2.35 -27.01 -4.15
N PRO A 134 2.10 -28.27 -3.73
CA PRO A 134 3.17 -29.24 -3.54
C PRO A 134 3.93 -29.44 -4.85
N VAL A 135 5.22 -29.14 -4.82
CA VAL A 135 6.14 -29.30 -5.94
C VAL A 135 6.31 -30.81 -6.19
N ARG A 136 5.60 -31.36 -7.19
CA ARG A 136 5.87 -32.69 -7.72
C ARG A 136 7.03 -32.59 -8.72
N VAL A 137 8.26 -32.53 -8.21
CA VAL A 137 9.45 -32.72 -9.05
C VAL A 137 9.97 -34.12 -8.76
N SER A 138 9.94 -35.00 -9.77
CA SER A 138 10.75 -36.21 -9.75
C SER A 138 12.21 -35.79 -9.67
N ALA A 139 12.98 -36.41 -8.77
CA ALA A 139 14.38 -36.08 -8.49
C ALA A 139 15.34 -36.18 -9.70
N SER A 140 14.85 -36.58 -10.89
CA SER A 140 15.61 -36.77 -12.12
C SER A 140 15.65 -35.57 -13.07
N ASP A 141 14.81 -34.53 -12.90
CA ASP A 141 14.67 -33.41 -13.85
C ASP A 141 14.98 -32.01 -13.26
N ALA A 142 15.74 -31.94 -12.16
CA ALA A 142 16.07 -30.64 -11.54
C ALA A 142 17.03 -29.83 -12.43
N SER A 143 16.51 -28.78 -13.06
CA SER A 143 17.32 -27.78 -13.76
C SER A 143 18.29 -27.10 -12.79
N PRO A 144 19.50 -26.69 -13.23
CA PRO A 144 20.42 -25.97 -12.37
C PRO A 144 19.76 -24.67 -11.87
N LEU A 145 19.99 -24.34 -10.60
CA LEU A 145 19.51 -23.08 -10.02
C LEU A 145 20.51 -21.96 -10.35
N PRO A 146 20.03 -20.74 -10.66
CA PRO A 146 20.91 -19.62 -10.96
C PRO A 146 21.65 -19.15 -9.71
N THR A 147 22.91 -18.74 -9.88
CA THR A 147 23.73 -18.15 -8.81
C THR A 147 23.50 -16.65 -8.68
N ARG A 148 23.02 -16.01 -9.74
CA ARG A 148 22.56 -14.63 -9.70
C ARG A 148 21.30 -14.45 -10.53
N VAL A 149 20.36 -13.68 -9.99
CA VAL A 149 19.11 -13.30 -10.64
C VAL A 149 18.91 -11.80 -10.52
N ARG A 150 18.43 -11.18 -11.59
CA ARG A 150 17.89 -9.82 -11.56
C ARG A 150 16.48 -9.82 -12.14
N VAL A 151 15.53 -9.28 -11.38
CA VAL A 151 14.13 -9.12 -11.79
C VAL A 151 13.83 -7.64 -11.90
N SER A 152 13.35 -7.19 -13.06
CA SER A 152 12.87 -5.82 -13.29
C SER A 152 11.38 -5.79 -13.57
N LEU A 153 10.67 -4.83 -12.97
CA LEU A 153 9.23 -4.65 -13.08
C LEU A 153 8.87 -3.23 -13.56
N PRO A 154 7.76 -3.08 -14.32
CA PRO A 154 7.24 -1.77 -14.68
C PRO A 154 6.70 -1.00 -13.47
N ALA A 155 6.49 0.31 -13.64
CA ALA A 155 5.69 1.11 -12.70
C ALA A 155 4.19 0.93 -12.99
N ARG A 156 3.33 1.56 -12.18
CA ARG A 156 1.87 1.52 -12.39
C ARG A 156 1.19 2.88 -12.31
N ILE A 157 0.19 3.08 -13.15
CA ILE A 157 -0.69 4.26 -13.13
C ILE A 157 -2.13 3.80 -12.86
N ASP A 158 -2.74 4.34 -11.81
CA ASP A 158 -4.16 4.14 -11.53
C ASP A 158 -4.99 5.17 -12.33
N LEU A 159 -6.01 4.67 -13.02
CA LEU A 159 -6.93 5.47 -13.83
C LEU A 159 -8.27 5.70 -13.13
N PHE A 160 -8.73 4.70 -12.37
CA PHE A 160 -9.97 4.77 -11.60
C PHE A 160 -9.95 3.77 -10.45
N GLY A 161 -10.66 4.07 -9.36
CA GLY A 161 -10.93 3.08 -8.31
C GLY A 161 -9.94 3.03 -7.15
N GLY A 162 -8.74 3.62 -7.28
CA GLY A 162 -7.77 3.59 -6.18
C GLY A 162 -8.33 4.23 -4.91
N TRP A 163 -8.02 3.65 -3.74
CA TRP A 163 -8.70 3.75 -2.44
C TRP A 163 -9.75 2.67 -2.17
N LEU A 164 -10.46 2.17 -3.17
CA LEU A 164 -11.39 1.05 -2.97
C LEU A 164 -10.64 -0.24 -2.61
N ASP A 165 -9.40 -0.38 -3.07
CA ASP A 165 -8.49 -1.48 -2.79
C ASP A 165 -7.92 -1.49 -1.37
N THR A 166 -8.10 -0.39 -0.63
CA THR A 166 -7.48 -0.20 0.70
C THR A 166 -8.37 -0.79 1.80
N PRO A 167 -7.90 -1.74 2.62
CA PRO A 167 -8.64 -2.22 3.78
C PRO A 167 -8.86 -1.12 4.84
N PRO A 168 -10.01 -1.10 5.53
CA PRO A 168 -11.10 -2.07 5.46
C PRO A 168 -12.09 -1.83 4.30
N ILE A 169 -11.94 -0.77 3.52
CA ILE A 169 -12.87 -0.40 2.43
C ILE A 169 -13.04 -1.58 1.47
N THR A 170 -11.93 -2.17 1.00
CA THR A 170 -11.97 -3.33 0.07
C THR A 170 -12.70 -4.55 0.62
N LEU A 171 -12.81 -4.69 1.95
CA LEU A 171 -13.49 -5.81 2.59
C LEU A 171 -14.97 -5.54 2.82
N ASP A 172 -15.37 -4.26 2.84
CA ASP A 172 -16.71 -3.81 3.21
C ASP A 172 -17.56 -3.45 1.98
N THR A 173 -16.96 -3.29 0.80
CA THR A 173 -17.65 -2.83 -0.42
C THR A 173 -17.08 -3.49 -1.67
N PRO A 174 -17.86 -3.60 -2.78
CA PRO A 174 -17.30 -3.99 -4.06
C PRO A 174 -16.12 -3.08 -4.44
N ALA A 175 -14.95 -3.67 -4.60
CA ALA A 175 -13.72 -2.92 -4.83
C ALA A 175 -13.09 -3.32 -6.15
N GLY A 176 -12.64 -2.32 -6.90
CA GLY A 176 -11.88 -2.54 -8.11
C GLY A 176 -11.07 -1.33 -8.50
N VAL A 177 -10.03 -1.56 -9.27
CA VAL A 177 -9.09 -0.55 -9.75
C VAL A 177 -8.80 -0.81 -11.22
N LEU A 178 -9.04 0.20 -12.04
CA LEU A 178 -8.54 0.24 -13.40
C LEU A 178 -7.13 0.84 -13.35
N ASN A 179 -6.13 0.06 -13.71
CA ASN A 179 -4.74 0.53 -13.75
C ASN A 179 -4.01 -0.01 -14.98
N MET A 180 -2.82 0.53 -15.21
CA MET A 180 -1.93 0.09 -16.28
C MET A 180 -0.50 -0.07 -15.79
N ALA A 181 0.19 -1.09 -16.30
CA ALA A 181 1.63 -1.24 -16.15
C ALA A 181 2.34 -0.36 -17.19
N VAL A 182 3.33 0.42 -16.76
CA VAL A 182 4.02 1.38 -17.62
C VAL A 182 5.54 1.37 -17.47
N LEU A 183 6.23 1.61 -18.58
CA LEU A 183 7.63 2.00 -18.61
C LEU A 183 7.74 3.51 -18.48
N ILE A 184 8.83 3.97 -17.88
CA ILE A 184 9.13 5.39 -17.71
C ILE A 184 10.43 5.67 -18.44
N ASP A 185 10.38 6.58 -19.42
CA ASP A 185 11.48 6.82 -20.35
C ASP A 185 12.03 5.51 -20.96
N GLU A 186 11.13 4.61 -21.40
CA GLU A 186 11.40 3.27 -21.95
C GLU A 186 12.01 2.25 -20.99
N MET A 187 12.11 2.57 -19.69
CA MET A 187 12.76 1.69 -18.71
C MET A 187 11.76 1.10 -17.71
N ARG A 188 12.05 -0.14 -17.26
CA ARG A 188 11.48 -0.72 -16.04
C ARG A 188 12.18 -0.09 -14.84
N PRO A 189 11.49 0.75 -14.06
CA PRO A 189 12.20 1.62 -13.12
C PRO A 189 12.50 0.96 -11.78
N LEU A 190 12.02 -0.27 -11.55
CA LEU A 190 12.07 -0.97 -10.26
C LEU A 190 12.66 -2.35 -10.47
N ALA A 191 13.70 -2.70 -9.72
CA ALA A 191 14.36 -4.00 -9.85
C ALA A 191 14.91 -4.52 -8.53
N CYS A 192 15.11 -5.84 -8.46
CA CYS A 192 15.84 -6.52 -7.40
C CYS A 192 16.85 -7.48 -8.00
N SER A 193 18.08 -7.45 -7.47
CA SER A 193 19.12 -8.42 -7.80
C SER A 193 19.47 -9.26 -6.57
N ILE A 194 19.57 -10.57 -6.73
CA ILE A 194 20.02 -11.51 -5.69
C ILE A 194 21.19 -12.32 -6.24
N SER A 195 22.30 -12.38 -5.49
CA SER A 195 23.44 -13.25 -5.78
C SER A 195 23.70 -14.18 -4.60
N ILE A 196 23.92 -15.47 -4.87
CA ILE A 196 24.23 -16.46 -3.85
C ILE A 196 25.71 -16.31 -3.43
N LEU A 197 25.96 -16.35 -2.11
CA LEU A 197 27.29 -16.20 -1.54
C LEU A 197 27.79 -17.55 -1.00
N SER A 198 29.00 -17.95 -1.40
CA SER A 198 29.64 -19.20 -1.00
C SER A 198 30.43 -19.11 0.32
N HIS A 199 30.80 -17.90 0.76
CA HIS A 199 31.72 -17.70 1.89
C HIS A 199 31.23 -16.74 2.98
N GLN A 200 30.11 -16.04 2.76
CA GLN A 200 29.56 -15.06 3.69
C GLN A 200 28.16 -15.49 4.12
N GLU A 201 28.00 -15.89 5.37
CA GLU A 201 26.68 -16.20 5.96
C GLU A 201 25.85 -14.92 6.14
N GLY A 202 24.53 -15.05 5.99
CA GLY A 202 23.58 -13.97 6.20
C GLY A 202 23.09 -13.32 4.90
N VAL A 203 22.49 -12.13 5.04
CA VAL A 203 22.10 -11.27 3.91
C VAL A 203 22.98 -10.03 3.88
N LEU A 204 23.70 -9.84 2.78
CA LEU A 204 24.42 -8.60 2.49
C LEU A 204 23.54 -7.71 1.62
N VAL A 205 23.02 -6.64 2.20
CA VAL A 205 22.19 -5.65 1.49
C VAL A 205 23.09 -4.57 0.92
N VAL A 206 23.06 -4.39 -0.40
CA VAL A 206 23.73 -3.27 -1.08
C VAL A 206 22.79 -2.08 -1.13
N LEU A 207 23.21 -0.98 -0.52
CA LEU A 207 22.44 0.26 -0.41
C LEU A 207 22.70 1.17 -1.63
N GLU A 208 21.88 2.21 -1.77
CA GLU A 208 21.96 3.15 -2.91
C GLU A 208 23.32 3.89 -2.97
N ASP A 209 23.90 4.21 -1.82
CA ASP A 209 25.23 4.82 -1.69
C ASP A 209 26.39 3.82 -1.88
N SER A 210 26.08 2.60 -2.32
CA SER A 210 27.00 1.47 -2.46
C SER A 210 27.62 0.96 -1.15
N SER A 211 27.18 1.46 0.00
CA SER A 211 27.52 0.85 1.28
C SER A 211 26.78 -0.48 1.46
N THR A 212 27.29 -1.33 2.35
CA THR A 212 26.75 -2.66 2.59
C THR A 212 26.28 -2.82 4.02
N LEU A 213 25.06 -3.33 4.18
CA LEU A 213 24.47 -3.68 5.46
C LEU A 213 24.42 -5.21 5.57
N ILE A 214 25.12 -5.78 6.55
CA ILE A 214 25.10 -7.22 6.81
C ILE A 214 24.01 -7.52 7.84
N LEU A 215 23.13 -8.46 7.50
CA LEU A 215 21.99 -8.87 8.29
C LEU A 215 22.05 -10.36 8.57
N ASP A 216 22.16 -10.75 9.84
CA ASP A 216 21.89 -12.12 10.27
C ASP A 216 20.38 -12.34 10.46
N SER A 217 19.98 -13.60 10.68
CA SER A 217 18.56 -13.98 10.84
C SER A 217 17.89 -13.23 12.00
N ALA A 218 18.59 -13.01 13.12
CA ALA A 218 18.07 -12.28 14.26
C ALA A 218 17.83 -10.80 13.93
N THR A 219 18.73 -10.17 13.18
CA THR A 219 18.60 -8.78 12.75
C THR A 219 17.50 -8.62 11.71
N VAL A 220 17.34 -9.57 10.79
CA VAL A 220 16.21 -9.62 9.86
C VAL A 220 14.90 -9.67 10.64
N TRP A 221 14.76 -10.62 11.57
CA TRP A 221 13.56 -10.75 12.40
C TRP A 221 13.29 -9.50 13.23
N ASN A 222 14.32 -8.86 13.80
CA ASN A 222 14.13 -7.66 14.60
C ASN A 222 13.78 -6.39 13.81
N ARG A 223 13.93 -6.39 12.48
CA ARG A 223 13.68 -5.20 11.62
C ARG A 223 12.43 -5.31 10.76
N HIS A 224 11.87 -6.51 10.57
CA HIS A 224 10.79 -6.76 9.61
C HIS A 224 9.52 -5.94 9.85
N ASP A 225 9.25 -5.54 11.09
CA ASP A 225 8.06 -4.78 11.51
C ASP A 225 8.35 -3.29 11.82
N LYS A 226 9.56 -2.81 11.47
CA LYS A 226 10.03 -1.45 11.78
C LYS A 226 10.26 -0.65 10.49
N PRO A 227 9.22 -0.06 9.89
CA PRO A 227 9.31 0.57 8.57
C PRO A 227 10.27 1.76 8.49
N SER A 228 10.64 2.36 9.62
CA SER A 228 11.63 3.45 9.68
C SER A 228 13.09 2.96 9.64
N MET A 229 13.34 1.65 9.79
CA MET A 229 14.68 1.08 9.78
C MET A 229 15.15 0.84 8.35
N GLN A 230 16.43 1.12 8.10
CA GLN A 230 17.05 0.79 6.81
C GLN A 230 17.03 -0.73 6.57
N GLY A 231 16.61 -1.13 5.37
CA GLY A 231 16.47 -2.53 4.97
C GLY A 231 15.17 -3.20 5.45
N ALA A 232 14.26 -2.50 6.15
CA ALA A 232 13.05 -3.12 6.70
C ALA A 232 12.15 -3.79 5.66
N LEU A 233 12.00 -3.20 4.47
CA LEU A 233 11.24 -3.79 3.35
C LEU A 233 11.81 -5.16 2.94
N LEU A 234 13.14 -5.26 2.82
CA LEU A 234 13.82 -6.52 2.52
C LEU A 234 13.63 -7.52 3.65
N CYS A 235 13.79 -7.10 4.90
CA CYS A 235 13.57 -7.97 6.05
C CYS A 235 12.13 -8.53 6.07
N ALA A 236 11.13 -7.70 5.77
CA ALA A 236 9.74 -8.13 5.68
C ALA A 236 9.53 -9.12 4.52
N CYS A 237 10.15 -8.91 3.36
CA CYS A 237 10.11 -9.87 2.24
C CYS A 237 10.71 -11.24 2.64
N LEU A 238 11.87 -11.23 3.31
CA LEU A 238 12.55 -12.45 3.77
C LEU A 238 11.71 -13.21 4.80
N VAL A 239 11.08 -12.51 5.75
CA VAL A 239 10.17 -13.12 6.73
C VAL A 239 8.91 -13.66 6.06
N ALA A 240 8.30 -12.89 5.15
CA ALA A 240 7.10 -13.30 4.44
C ALA A 240 7.33 -14.55 3.57
N CYS A 241 8.51 -14.67 2.95
CA CYS A 241 8.91 -15.84 2.17
C CYS A 241 9.37 -17.04 3.03
N GLY A 242 9.41 -16.89 4.36
CA GLY A 242 9.88 -17.95 5.26
C GLY A 242 11.38 -18.19 5.23
N VAL A 243 12.18 -17.27 4.66
CA VAL A 243 13.65 -17.32 4.73
C VAL A 243 14.11 -17.19 6.17
N VAL A 244 13.44 -16.34 6.94
CA VAL A 244 13.68 -16.13 8.37
C VAL A 244 12.37 -16.31 9.13
N SER A 245 12.41 -17.06 10.21
CA SER A 245 11.28 -17.27 11.14
C SER A 245 11.66 -16.81 12.55
N SER A 246 10.71 -16.91 13.49
CA SER A 246 10.92 -16.55 14.91
C SER A 246 12.04 -17.34 15.58
N GLU A 247 12.34 -18.54 15.07
CA GLU A 247 13.43 -19.39 15.56
C GLU A 247 14.82 -18.88 15.13
N SER A 248 14.88 -17.92 14.21
CA SER A 248 16.13 -17.28 13.73
C SER A 248 17.18 -18.28 13.25
N ARG A 249 16.77 -19.36 12.58
CA ARG A 249 17.67 -20.34 11.97
C ARG A 249 18.61 -19.67 10.95
N PRO A 250 19.83 -20.19 10.73
CA PRO A 250 20.76 -19.65 9.74
C PRO A 250 20.17 -19.64 8.32
N ILE A 251 20.56 -18.64 7.52
CA ILE A 251 20.06 -18.48 6.15
C ILE A 251 20.59 -19.61 5.25
N SER A 252 21.80 -20.10 5.50
CA SER A 252 22.34 -21.31 4.86
C SER A 252 21.41 -22.51 5.00
N GLN A 253 20.73 -22.67 6.14
CA GLN A 253 19.80 -23.78 6.35
C GLN A 253 18.56 -23.66 5.45
N PHE A 254 18.04 -22.44 5.27
CA PHE A 254 16.95 -22.20 4.31
C PHE A 254 17.41 -22.50 2.87
N LEU A 255 18.57 -21.98 2.45
CA LEU A 255 19.13 -22.21 1.13
C LEU A 255 19.33 -23.71 0.85
N GLN A 256 19.91 -24.44 1.81
CA GLN A 256 20.10 -25.88 1.73
C GLN A 256 18.76 -26.63 1.59
N SER A 257 17.72 -26.21 2.31
CA SER A 257 16.39 -26.82 2.21
C SER A 257 15.74 -26.64 0.84
N LYS A 258 16.17 -25.63 0.08
CA LYS A 258 15.74 -25.35 -1.29
C LYS A 258 16.70 -25.93 -2.34
N GLY A 259 17.76 -26.63 -1.93
CA GLY A 259 18.77 -27.19 -2.84
C GLY A 259 19.76 -26.17 -3.41
N VAL A 260 19.81 -24.97 -2.85
CA VAL A 260 20.73 -23.89 -3.28
C VAL A 260 22.11 -24.11 -2.64
N LYS A 261 23.17 -24.10 -3.44
CA LYS A 261 24.55 -24.21 -2.96
C LYS A 261 25.09 -22.83 -2.57
N GLY A 262 25.00 -22.49 -1.29
CA GLY A 262 25.53 -21.25 -0.75
C GLY A 262 25.25 -21.13 0.74
N VAL A 263 25.93 -20.18 1.40
CA VAL A 263 25.76 -19.90 2.84
C VAL A 263 25.08 -18.55 3.10
N GLY A 264 24.92 -17.70 2.09
CA GLY A 264 24.23 -16.43 2.22
C GLY A 264 23.79 -15.85 0.88
N MET A 265 23.26 -14.62 0.93
CA MET A 265 22.76 -13.89 -0.23
C MET A 265 23.23 -12.44 -0.21
N GLN A 266 23.62 -11.90 -1.36
CA GLN A 266 23.72 -10.47 -1.58
C GLN A 266 22.44 -9.99 -2.28
N ILE A 267 21.79 -8.96 -1.74
CA ILE A 267 20.54 -8.42 -2.27
C ILE A 267 20.68 -6.92 -2.53
N ARG A 268 20.23 -6.47 -3.71
CA ARG A 268 20.18 -5.06 -4.09
C ARG A 268 18.79 -4.70 -4.61
N LEU A 269 18.17 -3.69 -4.01
CA LEU A 269 16.97 -3.04 -4.56
C LEU A 269 17.38 -1.84 -5.39
N GLU A 270 16.77 -1.65 -6.55
CA GLU A 270 17.09 -0.57 -7.49
C GLU A 270 15.80 0.16 -7.87
N SER A 271 15.78 1.49 -7.73
CA SER A 271 14.67 2.34 -8.14
C SER A 271 15.19 3.59 -8.83
N THR A 272 14.71 3.87 -10.04
CA THR A 272 14.93 5.18 -10.70
C THR A 272 13.85 6.20 -10.31
N LEU A 273 12.84 5.78 -9.54
CA LEU A 273 11.78 6.64 -9.05
C LEU A 273 12.15 7.26 -7.70
N ALA A 274 11.83 8.54 -7.54
CA ALA A 274 11.97 9.23 -6.26
C ALA A 274 11.13 8.55 -5.16
N HIS A 275 11.63 8.58 -3.91
CA HIS A 275 10.87 8.09 -2.78
C HIS A 275 9.54 8.84 -2.64
N GLY A 276 8.46 8.11 -2.36
CA GLY A 276 7.12 8.69 -2.34
C GLY A 276 6.60 9.13 -3.71
N SER A 277 7.08 8.53 -4.80
CA SER A 277 6.64 8.74 -6.19
C SER A 277 5.12 8.65 -6.38
N GLY A 278 4.45 7.82 -5.57
CA GLY A 278 3.04 7.50 -5.78
C GLY A 278 2.79 6.53 -6.94
N LEU A 279 3.83 5.92 -7.52
CA LEU A 279 3.80 4.94 -8.60
C LEU A 279 3.89 3.47 -8.12
N GLY A 280 3.63 3.21 -6.84
CA GLY A 280 3.66 1.86 -6.27
C GLY A 280 5.05 1.29 -5.99
N SER A 281 6.09 2.15 -5.93
CA SER A 281 7.49 1.72 -5.85
C SER A 281 7.78 0.68 -4.76
N SER A 282 7.26 0.85 -3.54
CA SER A 282 7.55 -0.08 -2.43
C SER A 282 6.97 -1.48 -2.65
N SER A 283 5.69 -1.56 -3.02
CA SER A 283 4.99 -2.84 -3.23
C SER A 283 5.54 -3.58 -4.45
N ILE A 284 5.89 -2.85 -5.51
CA ILE A 284 6.49 -3.42 -6.71
C ILE A 284 7.95 -3.85 -6.46
N LEU A 285 8.74 -3.11 -5.67
CA LEU A 285 10.08 -3.57 -5.25
C LEU A 285 10.01 -4.84 -4.40
N ALA A 286 9.01 -4.94 -3.52
CA ALA A 286 8.76 -6.17 -2.80
C ALA A 286 8.41 -7.32 -3.73
N ALA A 287 7.55 -7.09 -4.73
CA ALA A 287 7.23 -8.09 -5.75
C ALA A 287 8.48 -8.53 -6.52
N ALA A 288 9.34 -7.61 -6.94
CA ALA A 288 10.61 -7.92 -7.62
C ALA A 288 11.54 -8.74 -6.72
N CYS A 289 11.62 -8.41 -5.43
CA CYS A 289 12.43 -9.14 -4.45
C CYS A 289 11.93 -10.58 -4.24
N ILE A 290 10.62 -10.75 -4.08
CA ILE A 290 10.00 -12.07 -3.91
C ILE A 290 10.17 -12.92 -5.17
N LEU A 291 9.97 -12.34 -6.36
CA LEU A 291 10.21 -13.02 -7.63
C LEU A 291 11.68 -13.44 -7.76
N ALA A 292 12.64 -12.56 -7.43
CA ALA A 292 14.05 -12.91 -7.46
C ALA A 292 14.39 -14.03 -6.47
N LEU A 293 13.77 -14.03 -5.26
CA LEU A 293 13.91 -15.11 -4.29
C LEU A 293 13.35 -16.43 -4.82
N TRP A 294 12.19 -16.41 -5.48
CA TRP A 294 11.61 -17.60 -6.10
C TRP A 294 12.51 -18.16 -7.20
N GLU A 295 13.06 -17.31 -8.05
CA GLU A 295 13.97 -17.73 -9.12
C GLU A 295 15.26 -18.37 -8.59
N VAL A 296 15.94 -17.77 -7.59
CA VAL A 296 17.16 -18.37 -7.01
C VAL A 296 16.89 -19.64 -6.20
N THR A 297 15.65 -19.86 -5.75
CA THR A 297 15.26 -21.06 -4.99
C THR A 297 14.49 -22.10 -5.80
N GLY A 298 14.30 -21.88 -7.10
CA GLY A 298 13.58 -22.79 -8.00
C GLY A 298 12.07 -22.85 -7.74
N GLU A 299 11.51 -21.87 -7.06
CA GLU A 299 10.08 -21.78 -6.79
C GLU A 299 9.34 -21.26 -8.03
N LYS A 300 8.26 -21.95 -8.42
CA LYS A 300 7.50 -21.59 -9.62
C LYS A 300 6.78 -20.26 -9.40
N ARG A 301 6.87 -19.37 -10.40
CA ARG A 301 6.11 -18.11 -10.43
C ARG A 301 4.61 -18.35 -10.39
N ASP A 302 3.96 -17.65 -9.47
CA ASP A 302 2.50 -17.60 -9.27
C ASP A 302 2.11 -16.16 -8.93
N ASP A 303 1.52 -15.46 -9.91
CA ASP A 303 1.22 -14.02 -9.79
C ASP A 303 0.06 -13.75 -8.84
N GLU A 304 -0.89 -14.68 -8.68
CA GLU A 304 -1.98 -14.55 -7.69
C GLU A 304 -1.41 -14.67 -6.28
N ARG A 305 -0.57 -15.68 -6.04
CA ARG A 305 0.13 -15.82 -4.76
C ARG A 305 1.06 -14.63 -4.48
N LEU A 306 1.73 -14.10 -5.49
CA LEU A 306 2.66 -12.98 -5.35
C LEU A 306 1.95 -11.73 -4.83
N ILE A 307 0.82 -11.34 -5.41
CA ILE A 307 0.12 -10.12 -5.01
C ILE A 307 -0.41 -10.20 -3.56
N HIS A 308 -0.84 -11.39 -3.14
CA HIS A 308 -1.28 -11.65 -1.76
C HIS A 308 -0.12 -11.74 -0.78
N LEU A 309 1.02 -12.30 -1.20
CA LEU A 309 2.24 -12.34 -0.39
C LEU A 309 2.81 -10.94 -0.18
N VAL A 310 2.78 -10.07 -1.19
CA VAL A 310 3.15 -8.66 -1.04
C VAL A 310 2.20 -7.95 -0.08
N LEU A 311 0.88 -8.13 -0.22
CA LEU A 311 -0.11 -7.51 0.68
C LEU A 311 0.10 -7.98 2.14
N TYR A 312 0.37 -9.27 2.33
CA TYR A 312 0.69 -9.86 3.63
C TYR A 312 1.99 -9.27 4.21
N MET A 313 3.03 -9.14 3.39
CA MET A 313 4.31 -8.55 3.77
C MET A 313 4.16 -7.08 4.20
N GLU A 314 3.35 -6.28 3.51
CA GLU A 314 3.09 -4.89 3.92
C GLU A 314 2.38 -4.78 5.26
N GLN A 315 1.52 -5.76 5.59
CA GLN A 315 0.93 -5.86 6.91
C GLN A 315 1.99 -6.21 7.97
N LEU A 316 2.92 -7.13 7.68
CA LEU A 316 4.06 -7.40 8.57
C LEU A 316 4.89 -6.14 8.82
N LEU A 317 5.17 -5.37 7.75
CA LEU A 317 5.95 -4.13 7.81
C LEU A 317 5.20 -2.96 8.47
N THR A 318 3.91 -3.12 8.79
CA THR A 318 3.04 -2.10 9.43
C THR A 318 2.84 -0.82 8.60
N THR A 319 3.17 -0.85 7.31
CA THR A 319 2.90 0.28 6.39
C THR A 319 1.45 0.30 5.94
N GLY A 320 0.79 -0.87 5.90
CA GLY A 320 -0.55 -1.02 5.36
C GLY A 320 -0.60 -0.61 3.88
N GLY A 321 -1.81 -0.33 3.38
CA GLY A 321 -2.06 -0.02 1.98
C GLY A 321 -3.12 -0.93 1.38
N GLY A 322 -3.43 -0.69 0.11
CA GLY A 322 -4.29 -1.58 -0.67
C GLY A 322 -3.49 -2.45 -1.63
N TRP A 323 -4.19 -3.27 -2.40
CA TRP A 323 -3.57 -4.27 -3.28
C TRP A 323 -3.23 -3.77 -4.68
N GLN A 324 -3.59 -2.54 -5.04
CA GLN A 324 -3.49 -2.05 -6.42
C GLN A 324 -2.05 -1.92 -6.92
N ASP A 325 -1.09 -1.63 -6.03
CA ASP A 325 0.28 -1.27 -6.42
C ASP A 325 1.01 -2.51 -6.97
N GLN A 326 0.95 -3.63 -6.26
CA GLN A 326 1.49 -4.90 -6.70
C GLN A 326 0.73 -5.48 -7.90
N VAL A 327 -0.60 -5.35 -7.96
CA VAL A 327 -1.36 -5.79 -9.14
C VAL A 327 -0.94 -4.98 -10.37
N GLY A 328 -0.80 -3.66 -10.19
CA GLY A 328 -0.43 -2.72 -11.24
C GLY A 328 0.92 -3.02 -11.87
N GLY A 329 1.91 -3.41 -11.06
CA GLY A 329 3.28 -3.71 -11.52
C GLY A 329 3.58 -5.17 -11.87
N VAL A 330 2.78 -6.15 -11.36
CA VAL A 330 2.97 -7.58 -11.66
C VAL A 330 2.26 -8.00 -12.94
N TYR A 331 1.01 -7.54 -13.13
CA TYR A 331 0.24 -7.87 -14.34
C TYR A 331 0.51 -6.84 -15.44
N PRO A 332 0.55 -7.22 -16.72
CA PRO A 332 0.92 -6.30 -17.79
C PRO A 332 -0.27 -5.44 -18.23
N GLY A 333 0.02 -4.46 -19.08
CA GLY A 333 -0.96 -3.71 -19.86
C GLY A 333 -2.00 -2.98 -19.04
N LEU A 334 -3.07 -2.58 -19.74
CA LEU A 334 -4.29 -2.02 -19.17
C LEU A 334 -5.17 -3.16 -18.62
N LYS A 335 -5.68 -3.00 -17.40
CA LYS A 335 -6.40 -4.07 -16.71
C LYS A 335 -7.35 -3.51 -15.67
N LEU A 336 -8.46 -4.22 -15.48
CA LEU A 336 -9.39 -3.99 -14.40
C LEU A 336 -9.25 -5.11 -13.37
N ALA A 337 -8.77 -4.75 -12.19
CA ALA A 337 -8.68 -5.66 -11.07
C ALA A 337 -9.86 -5.47 -10.12
N ARG A 338 -10.43 -6.56 -9.60
CA ARG A 338 -11.57 -6.55 -8.68
C ARG A 338 -11.36 -7.51 -7.52
N PHE A 339 -11.66 -7.06 -6.31
CA PHE A 339 -11.67 -7.93 -5.14
C PHE A 339 -12.93 -8.81 -5.14
N ARG A 340 -12.74 -10.12 -4.90
CA ARG A 340 -13.81 -11.11 -4.79
C ARG A 340 -14.00 -11.47 -3.31
N SER A 341 -15.09 -11.02 -2.72
CA SER A 341 -15.39 -11.22 -1.29
C SER A 341 -15.48 -12.68 -0.89
N GLU A 342 -15.98 -13.54 -1.79
CA GLU A 342 -16.29 -14.95 -1.53
C GLU A 342 -15.01 -15.76 -1.34
N THR A 343 -14.04 -15.53 -2.22
CA THR A 343 -12.73 -16.21 -2.21
C THR A 343 -11.65 -15.40 -1.50
N GLN A 344 -11.94 -14.14 -1.15
CA GLN A 344 -10.99 -13.15 -0.66
C GLN A 344 -9.74 -13.02 -1.56
N THR A 345 -9.94 -13.08 -2.88
CA THR A 345 -8.86 -12.93 -3.87
C THR A 345 -9.04 -11.70 -4.75
N VAL A 346 -8.02 -11.32 -5.51
CA VAL A 346 -8.10 -10.26 -6.52
C VAL A 346 -8.15 -10.90 -7.91
N SER A 347 -9.28 -10.72 -8.59
CA SER A 347 -9.48 -11.12 -9.98
C SER A 347 -8.95 -10.03 -10.90
N VAL A 348 -8.02 -10.36 -11.79
CA VAL A 348 -7.46 -9.41 -12.78
C VAL A 348 -8.02 -9.71 -14.16
N GLN A 349 -8.72 -8.75 -14.76
CA GLN A 349 -9.25 -8.80 -16.12
C GLN A 349 -8.36 -7.94 -17.03
N PRO A 350 -7.54 -8.55 -17.91
CA PRO A 350 -6.82 -7.81 -18.93
C PRO A 350 -7.81 -7.10 -19.87
N ILE A 351 -7.46 -5.89 -20.30
CA ILE A 351 -8.23 -5.14 -21.30
C ILE A 351 -7.41 -5.15 -22.60
N THR A 352 -8.01 -5.63 -23.68
CA THR A 352 -7.39 -5.61 -25.00
C THR A 352 -7.23 -4.17 -25.45
N VAL A 353 -5.99 -3.78 -25.79
CA VAL A 353 -5.65 -2.44 -26.27
C VAL A 353 -5.41 -2.52 -27.77
N SER A 354 -6.09 -1.67 -28.55
CA SER A 354 -5.83 -1.55 -30.00
C SER A 354 -4.53 -0.76 -30.26
N ASP A 355 -3.99 -0.87 -31.46
CA ASP A 355 -2.84 -0.07 -31.89
C ASP A 355 -3.11 1.45 -31.78
N GLN A 356 -4.36 1.87 -32.03
CA GLN A 356 -4.76 3.27 -31.95
C GLN A 356 -4.78 3.76 -30.50
N LEU A 357 -5.37 3.00 -29.58
CA LEU A 357 -5.38 3.33 -28.16
C LEU A 357 -3.96 3.29 -27.57
N GLU A 358 -3.16 2.29 -27.91
CA GLU A 358 -1.77 2.19 -27.46
C GLU A 358 -0.97 3.40 -27.93
N LYS A 359 -1.08 3.76 -29.22
CA LYS A 359 -0.43 4.96 -29.75
C LYS A 359 -0.89 6.21 -29.01
N SER A 360 -2.20 6.34 -28.76
CA SER A 360 -2.73 7.48 -27.99
C SER A 360 -2.17 7.53 -26.57
N ILE A 361 -1.99 6.39 -25.89
CA ILE A 361 -1.39 6.31 -24.56
C ILE A 361 0.08 6.74 -24.63
N ASN A 362 0.86 6.14 -25.52
CA ASN A 362 2.31 6.33 -25.62
C ASN A 362 2.69 7.75 -26.09
N ASP A 363 1.90 8.36 -26.98
CA ASP A 363 2.20 9.67 -27.53
C ASP A 363 1.74 10.82 -26.61
N ARG A 364 0.70 10.59 -25.78
CA ARG A 364 0.01 11.68 -25.06
C ARG A 364 0.06 11.61 -23.54
N LEU A 365 0.40 10.46 -22.94
CA LEU A 365 0.61 10.39 -21.50
C LEU A 365 2.05 10.71 -21.14
N VAL A 366 2.22 11.66 -20.23
CA VAL A 366 3.52 12.00 -19.64
C VAL A 366 3.42 12.10 -18.13
N LEU A 367 4.56 11.93 -17.46
CA LEU A 367 4.69 12.06 -16.01
C LEU A 367 5.55 13.25 -15.64
N VAL A 368 5.17 13.96 -14.58
CA VAL A 368 5.95 15.05 -13.98
C VAL A 368 6.10 14.78 -12.49
N TYR A 369 7.33 14.59 -12.02
CA TYR A 369 7.58 14.54 -10.57
C TYR A 369 7.41 15.94 -9.99
N THR A 370 6.55 16.11 -8.99
CA THR A 370 6.17 17.44 -8.48
C THR A 370 7.22 18.06 -7.56
N GLY A 371 8.32 17.34 -7.24
CA GLY A 371 9.33 17.75 -6.27
C GLY A 371 8.88 17.65 -4.81
N GLN A 372 7.62 17.25 -4.56
CA GLN A 372 7.05 17.11 -3.23
C GLN A 372 6.89 15.62 -2.89
N PRO A 373 7.63 15.08 -1.91
CA PRO A 373 7.42 13.71 -1.46
C PRO A 373 6.03 13.59 -0.83
N ARG A 374 5.37 12.46 -1.08
CA ARG A 374 4.01 12.21 -0.61
C ARG A 374 3.95 12.09 0.91
N LEU A 375 2.98 12.77 1.55
CA LEU A 375 2.54 12.47 2.93
C LEU A 375 1.57 11.29 2.97
N ALA A 376 1.97 10.17 2.37
CA ALA A 376 1.10 9.03 2.04
C ALA A 376 0.34 8.49 3.25
N LYS A 377 1.06 8.34 4.36
CA LYS A 377 0.57 7.80 5.62
C LYS A 377 -0.53 8.65 6.24
N ASN A 378 -0.41 9.97 6.17
CA ASN A 378 -1.39 10.88 6.78
C ASN A 378 -2.72 10.84 6.01
N LEU A 379 -2.67 10.89 4.68
CA LEU A 379 -3.86 10.78 3.82
C LEU A 379 -4.53 9.41 4.00
N LEU A 380 -3.74 8.32 4.04
CA LEU A 380 -4.24 6.98 4.29
C LEU A 380 -4.99 6.87 5.62
N GLN A 381 -4.38 7.39 6.69
CA GLN A 381 -5.00 7.42 8.02
C GLN A 381 -6.30 8.23 8.02
N GLU A 382 -6.35 9.38 7.34
CA GLU A 382 -7.56 10.19 7.21
C GLU A 382 -8.69 9.42 6.53
N VAL A 383 -8.44 8.84 5.35
CA VAL A 383 -9.47 8.15 4.57
C VAL A 383 -9.99 6.91 5.32
N VAL A 384 -9.09 6.10 5.89
CA VAL A 384 -9.47 4.90 6.67
C VAL A 384 -10.26 5.27 7.92
N ARG A 385 -9.84 6.31 8.65
CA ARG A 385 -10.57 6.80 9.82
C ARG A 385 -11.97 7.29 9.44
N SER A 386 -12.09 8.06 8.36
CA SER A 386 -13.38 8.55 7.86
C SER A 386 -14.30 7.39 7.47
N TRP A 387 -13.77 6.31 6.88
CA TRP A 387 -14.55 5.12 6.58
C TRP A 387 -15.02 4.39 7.84
N LEU A 388 -14.13 4.14 8.81
CA LEU A 388 -14.44 3.45 10.05
C LEU A 388 -15.45 4.22 10.91
N THR A 389 -15.35 5.55 10.94
CA THR A 389 -16.28 6.43 11.68
C THR A 389 -17.55 6.79 10.90
N ARG A 390 -17.72 6.23 9.69
CA ARG A 390 -18.89 6.42 8.82
C ARG A 390 -19.14 7.91 8.53
N GLU A 391 -18.09 8.65 8.20
CA GLU A 391 -18.16 10.06 7.80
C GLU A 391 -18.94 10.20 6.49
N GLY A 392 -20.05 10.94 6.51
CA GLY A 392 -21.08 10.91 5.47
C GLY A 392 -20.58 11.16 4.04
N ASP A 393 -19.92 12.31 3.81
CA ASP A 393 -19.49 12.72 2.46
C ASP A 393 -18.42 11.79 1.88
N LYS A 394 -17.35 11.50 2.65
CA LYS A 394 -16.27 10.62 2.20
C LYS A 394 -16.73 9.18 1.96
N CYS A 395 -17.60 8.65 2.83
CA CYS A 395 -18.21 7.34 2.59
C CYS A 395 -19.13 7.35 1.36
N SER A 396 -19.89 8.42 1.12
CA SER A 396 -20.70 8.56 -0.11
C SER A 396 -19.81 8.54 -1.34
N ALA A 397 -18.73 9.32 -1.34
CA ALA A 397 -17.79 9.40 -2.46
C ALA A 397 -17.13 8.05 -2.79
N LEU A 398 -16.77 7.25 -1.78
CA LEU A 398 -16.27 5.88 -1.98
C LEU A 398 -17.34 4.92 -2.51
N ARG A 399 -18.59 5.01 -2.03
CA ARG A 399 -19.70 4.19 -2.54
C ARG A 399 -20.05 4.54 -3.99
N GLU A 400 -20.12 5.83 -4.32
CA GLU A 400 -20.29 6.31 -5.70
C GLU A 400 -19.21 5.72 -6.62
N MET A 401 -17.94 5.75 -6.19
CA MET A 401 -16.83 5.16 -6.96
C MET A 401 -16.96 3.63 -7.10
N SER A 402 -17.39 2.94 -6.04
CA SER A 402 -17.65 1.50 -6.05
C SER A 402 -18.78 1.13 -7.03
N GLU A 403 -19.86 1.91 -7.07
CA GLU A 403 -20.95 1.74 -8.01
C GLU A 403 -20.51 1.92 -9.47
N GLU A 404 -19.62 2.88 -9.76
CA GLU A 404 -19.04 3.04 -11.10
C GLU A 404 -18.14 1.86 -11.50
N ILE A 405 -17.40 1.26 -10.55
CA ILE A 405 -16.60 0.06 -10.81
C ILE A 405 -17.46 -1.15 -11.19
N ASN A 406 -18.66 -1.27 -10.61
CA ASN A 406 -19.60 -2.33 -10.99
C ASN A 406 -20.08 -2.19 -12.43
N ARG A 407 -20.15 -0.95 -12.94
CA ARG A 407 -20.50 -0.62 -14.33
C ARG A 407 -19.29 -0.46 -15.24
N ALA A 408 -18.08 -0.84 -14.79
CA ALA A 408 -16.86 -0.56 -15.54
C ALA A 408 -16.81 -1.15 -16.95
N ASP A 409 -17.41 -2.32 -17.16
CA ASP A 409 -17.47 -2.97 -18.46
C ASP A 409 -18.21 -2.13 -19.53
N GLU A 410 -19.05 -1.17 -19.12
CA GLU A 410 -19.76 -0.23 -20.01
C GLU A 410 -18.83 0.84 -20.61
N TRP A 411 -17.71 1.16 -19.96
CA TRP A 411 -16.85 2.29 -20.34
C TRP A 411 -15.37 1.95 -20.53
N ILE A 412 -14.91 0.76 -20.16
CA ILE A 412 -13.51 0.31 -20.39
C ILE A 412 -13.28 -0.35 -21.75
N ASN A 413 -14.33 -0.85 -22.41
CA ASN A 413 -14.21 -1.61 -23.67
C ASN A 413 -14.26 -0.71 -24.92
N GLY A 414 -14.10 0.60 -24.75
CA GLY A 414 -13.99 1.55 -25.87
C GLY A 414 -12.57 1.62 -26.42
N ASP A 415 -12.44 2.11 -27.65
CA ASP A 415 -11.14 2.32 -28.31
C ASP A 415 -10.42 3.62 -27.86
N ALA A 416 -10.63 4.01 -26.60
CA ALA A 416 -10.17 5.26 -26.03
C ALA A 416 -9.99 5.14 -24.51
N LEU A 417 -9.09 5.94 -23.93
CA LEU A 417 -9.01 6.08 -22.48
C LEU A 417 -10.32 6.69 -21.93
N PRO A 418 -10.81 6.23 -20.76
CA PRO A 418 -12.06 6.72 -20.17
C PRO A 418 -11.85 8.06 -19.45
N VAL A 419 -11.51 9.11 -20.20
CA VAL A 419 -11.08 10.43 -19.67
C VAL A 419 -12.08 11.03 -18.68
N ALA A 420 -13.38 10.91 -18.94
CA ALA A 420 -14.42 11.40 -18.04
C ALA A 420 -14.39 10.71 -16.66
N HIS A 421 -14.17 9.40 -16.63
CA HIS A 421 -14.04 8.63 -15.39
C HIS A 421 -12.73 8.97 -14.67
N ILE A 422 -11.62 9.14 -15.38
CA ILE A 422 -10.34 9.56 -14.76
C ILE A 422 -10.50 10.94 -14.11
N ALA A 423 -11.19 11.88 -14.76
CA ALA A 423 -11.48 13.20 -14.21
C ALA A 423 -12.39 13.12 -12.96
N GLN A 424 -13.43 12.29 -13.00
CA GLN A 424 -14.28 12.00 -11.84
C GLN A 424 -13.47 11.39 -10.70
N TYR A 425 -12.60 10.43 -10.98
CA TYR A 425 -11.72 9.79 -10.00
C TYR A 425 -10.86 10.84 -9.29
N TYR A 426 -10.23 11.76 -10.02
CA TYR A 426 -9.42 12.80 -9.41
C TYR A 426 -10.24 13.77 -8.54
N ARG A 427 -11.47 14.12 -8.96
CA ARG A 427 -12.41 14.89 -8.12
C ARG A 427 -12.76 14.15 -6.84
N VAL A 428 -13.01 12.84 -6.90
CA VAL A 428 -13.29 12.03 -5.71
C VAL A 428 -12.08 12.01 -4.78
N LYS A 429 -10.85 11.80 -5.28
CA LYS A 429 -9.64 11.84 -4.43
C LYS A 429 -9.51 13.16 -3.65
N LYS A 430 -9.86 14.27 -4.29
CA LYS A 430 -9.89 15.59 -3.65
C LYS A 430 -10.96 15.73 -2.56
N ARG A 431 -12.10 15.05 -2.71
CA ARG A 431 -13.13 14.94 -1.64
C ARG A 431 -12.66 14.07 -0.48
N LEU A 432 -11.90 12.99 -0.76
CA LEU A 432 -11.52 12.00 0.24
C LEU A 432 -10.49 12.49 1.25
N ALA A 433 -9.53 13.32 0.83
CA ALA A 433 -8.44 13.71 1.70
C ALA A 433 -8.03 15.18 1.51
N THR A 434 -7.94 15.88 2.64
CA THR A 434 -7.51 17.28 2.65
C THR A 434 -6.04 17.35 2.22
N GLY A 435 -5.73 18.23 1.27
CA GLY A 435 -4.37 18.34 0.72
C GLY A 435 -4.05 17.26 -0.34
N CYS A 436 -5.06 16.58 -0.91
CA CYS A 436 -4.85 15.72 -2.06
C CYS A 436 -4.19 16.45 -3.25
N GLU A 437 -4.52 17.73 -3.48
CA GLU A 437 -3.88 18.60 -4.47
C GLU A 437 -3.31 19.84 -3.76
N PRO A 438 -2.05 19.81 -3.30
CA PRO A 438 -1.38 20.97 -2.72
C PRO A 438 -1.17 22.08 -3.75
N GLU A 439 -0.99 23.32 -3.28
CA GLU A 439 -0.77 24.50 -4.14
C GLU A 439 0.39 24.32 -5.14
N GLY A 440 1.48 23.65 -4.72
CA GLY A 440 2.58 23.32 -5.62
C GLY A 440 2.15 22.46 -6.81
N VAL A 441 1.24 21.51 -6.60
CA VAL A 441 0.67 20.67 -7.66
C VAL A 441 -0.30 21.47 -8.52
N SER A 442 -1.17 22.29 -7.92
CA SER A 442 -2.11 23.14 -8.67
C SER A 442 -1.39 24.09 -9.63
N ARG A 443 -0.24 24.67 -9.23
CA ARG A 443 0.60 25.50 -10.12
C ARG A 443 1.15 24.74 -11.32
N ILE A 444 1.55 23.47 -11.15
CA ILE A 444 2.01 22.61 -12.25
C ILE A 444 0.84 22.33 -13.21
N ILE A 445 -0.34 22.03 -12.68
CA ILE A 445 -1.55 21.81 -13.49
C ILE A 445 -1.91 23.06 -14.30
N GLU A 446 -1.84 24.24 -13.67
CA GLU A 446 -2.11 25.52 -14.33
C GLU A 446 -1.11 25.79 -15.47
N ALA A 447 0.19 25.55 -15.24
CA ALA A 447 1.22 25.70 -16.27
C ALA A 447 0.99 24.80 -17.50
N LEU A 448 0.42 23.61 -17.30
CA LEU A 448 0.14 22.64 -18.35
C LEU A 448 -1.24 22.83 -19.02
N SER A 449 -2.09 23.71 -18.49
CA SER A 449 -3.49 23.87 -18.93
C SER A 449 -3.68 24.13 -20.43
N THR A 450 -2.70 24.74 -21.10
CA THR A 450 -2.76 25.03 -22.55
C THR A 450 -2.42 23.83 -23.43
N VAL A 451 -1.71 22.84 -22.89
CA VAL A 451 -1.21 21.67 -23.64
C VAL A 451 -1.83 20.36 -23.18
N SER A 452 -2.52 20.35 -22.04
CA SER A 452 -3.14 19.16 -21.45
C SER A 452 -4.66 19.23 -21.40
N SER A 453 -5.31 18.08 -21.56
CA SER A 453 -6.75 17.87 -21.37
C SER A 453 -7.10 17.49 -19.93
N LEU A 454 -6.21 16.78 -19.25
CA LEU A 454 -6.42 16.27 -17.90
C LEU A 454 -5.10 16.04 -17.18
N CYS A 455 -5.07 16.37 -15.89
CA CYS A 455 -3.97 16.07 -14.99
C CYS A 455 -4.50 15.41 -13.72
N TRP A 456 -3.81 14.39 -13.21
CA TRP A 456 -4.15 13.76 -11.94
C TRP A 456 -2.93 13.15 -11.26
N LEU A 457 -2.94 13.08 -9.94
CA LEU A 457 -1.89 12.40 -9.18
C LEU A 457 -2.11 10.88 -9.23
N VAL A 458 -1.05 10.14 -9.54
CA VAL A 458 -1.09 8.67 -9.75
C VAL A 458 -0.98 7.83 -8.48
N GLY A 459 -0.70 8.47 -7.34
CA GLY A 459 -0.78 7.85 -6.01
C GLY A 459 -1.94 8.46 -5.22
N ALA A 460 -2.01 8.23 -3.91
CA ALA A 460 -3.17 8.68 -3.14
C ALA A 460 -3.30 10.20 -2.89
N GLY A 461 -2.46 11.03 -3.52
CA GLY A 461 -2.50 12.50 -3.46
C GLY A 461 -1.40 13.11 -2.59
N GLY A 462 -1.30 14.44 -2.57
CA GLY A 462 -0.41 15.21 -1.70
C GLY A 462 1.03 15.39 -2.21
N GLY A 463 1.33 14.96 -3.44
CA GLY A 463 2.67 15.03 -4.04
C GLY A 463 2.95 13.80 -4.92
N GLY A 464 4.23 13.56 -5.24
CA GLY A 464 4.68 12.46 -6.09
C GLY A 464 4.62 12.81 -7.57
N TYR A 465 4.21 11.85 -8.41
CA TYR A 465 4.04 12.07 -9.85
C TYR A 465 2.63 12.56 -10.20
N LEU A 466 2.60 13.59 -11.03
CA LEU A 466 1.43 14.03 -11.77
C LEU A 466 1.43 13.35 -13.14
N CYS A 467 0.37 12.61 -13.46
CA CYS A 467 0.11 12.16 -14.83
C CYS A 467 -0.64 13.24 -15.58
N VAL A 468 -0.23 13.43 -16.83
CA VAL A 468 -0.72 14.48 -17.71
C VAL A 468 -1.14 13.83 -19.01
N LEU A 469 -2.41 13.97 -19.37
CA LEU A 469 -2.94 13.60 -20.67
C LEU A 469 -2.91 14.83 -21.59
N LEU A 470 -1.97 14.83 -22.52
CA LEU A 470 -1.79 15.90 -23.49
C LEU A 470 -2.96 15.96 -24.50
N ASN A 471 -3.25 17.17 -24.96
CA ASN A 471 -4.14 17.40 -26.09
C ASN A 471 -3.52 16.80 -27.36
N GLU A 472 -4.34 16.47 -28.35
CA GLU A 472 -3.84 15.99 -29.64
C GLU A 472 -2.90 17.02 -30.28
N GLY A 473 -1.81 16.53 -30.90
CA GLY A 473 -0.78 17.36 -31.51
C GLY A 473 0.30 17.89 -30.55
N TYR A 474 0.17 17.70 -29.23
CA TYR A 474 1.19 18.02 -28.25
C TYR A 474 1.93 16.76 -27.77
N GLY A 475 3.24 16.88 -27.57
CA GLY A 475 4.09 15.84 -27.00
C GLY A 475 4.85 16.31 -25.76
N SER A 476 5.76 15.46 -25.26
CA SER A 476 6.54 15.71 -24.04
C SER A 476 7.37 16.99 -24.10
N GLU A 477 7.85 17.39 -25.28
CA GLU A 477 8.64 18.62 -25.47
C GLU A 477 7.81 19.88 -25.21
N GLN A 478 6.57 19.94 -25.71
CA GLN A 478 5.69 21.09 -25.49
C GLN A 478 5.21 21.16 -24.03
N ALA A 479 5.03 20.01 -23.39
CA ALA A 479 4.79 19.94 -21.94
C ALA A 479 5.98 20.51 -21.16
N GLN A 480 7.21 20.10 -21.48
CA GLN A 480 8.43 20.60 -20.82
C GLN A 480 8.58 22.11 -21.02
N ALA A 481 8.42 22.59 -22.26
CA ALA A 481 8.49 24.02 -22.56
C ALA A 481 7.42 24.85 -21.81
N SER A 482 6.26 24.27 -21.51
CA SER A 482 5.21 24.95 -20.73
C SER A 482 5.58 25.04 -19.24
N ILE A 483 6.18 23.98 -18.68
CA ILE A 483 6.73 23.98 -17.32
C ILE A 483 7.88 24.99 -17.20
N ASP A 484 8.80 25.02 -18.18
CA ASP A 484 9.95 25.92 -18.18
C ASP A 484 9.51 27.40 -18.25
N ARG A 485 8.54 27.72 -19.12
CA ARG A 485 7.95 29.08 -19.22
C ARG A 485 7.28 29.54 -17.93
N ALA A 486 6.75 28.62 -17.13
CA ALA A 486 6.16 28.90 -15.83
C ALA A 486 7.20 29.04 -14.70
N GLY A 487 8.49 28.99 -15.00
CA GLY A 487 9.58 29.15 -14.02
C GLY A 487 9.85 27.91 -13.18
N MET A 488 9.41 26.73 -13.61
CA MET A 488 9.57 25.45 -12.90
C MET A 488 10.56 24.52 -13.61
N SER A 489 11.64 25.07 -14.17
CA SER A 489 12.61 24.34 -15.01
C SER A 489 13.40 23.24 -14.30
N ASN A 490 13.27 23.12 -12.98
CA ASN A 490 13.82 22.02 -12.19
C ASN A 490 12.96 20.76 -12.26
N LEU A 491 11.74 20.84 -12.79
CA LEU A 491 10.86 19.70 -12.99
C LEU A 491 11.09 19.09 -14.38
N ARG A 492 11.08 17.76 -14.45
CA ARG A 492 11.29 17.01 -15.68
C ARG A 492 10.01 16.29 -16.11
N VAL A 493 9.66 16.44 -17.38
CA VAL A 493 8.65 15.63 -18.07
C VAL A 493 9.30 14.32 -18.50
N GLN A 494 8.64 13.21 -18.16
CA GLN A 494 9.07 11.86 -18.52
C GLN A 494 8.01 11.20 -19.39
N ARG A 495 8.46 10.43 -20.37
CA ARG A 495 7.57 9.71 -21.29
C ARG A 495 7.02 8.47 -20.61
N VAL A 496 5.77 8.16 -20.91
CA VAL A 496 5.07 6.94 -20.46
C VAL A 496 4.89 6.03 -21.65
N ARG A 497 5.17 4.74 -21.46
CA ARG A 497 4.84 3.71 -22.45
C ARG A 497 4.09 2.56 -21.80
N LEU A 498 3.04 2.07 -22.44
CA LEU A 498 2.33 0.88 -21.98
C LEU A 498 3.26 -0.33 -21.97
N CYS A 499 3.32 -1.06 -20.85
CA CYS A 499 4.16 -2.24 -20.72
C CYS A 499 3.33 -3.51 -20.89
N HIS A 500 3.58 -4.28 -21.95
CA HIS A 500 2.85 -5.53 -22.24
C HIS A 500 3.45 -6.78 -21.59
N ASP A 501 4.62 -6.64 -20.97
CA ASP A 501 5.28 -7.74 -20.26
C ASP A 501 5.18 -7.56 -18.75
N THR A 502 5.14 -8.68 -18.04
CA THR A 502 5.00 -8.70 -16.59
C THR A 502 6.32 -8.42 -15.86
N ALA A 503 7.35 -9.23 -16.12
CA ALA A 503 8.66 -9.16 -15.48
C ALA A 503 9.76 -9.54 -16.47
N GLU A 504 10.86 -8.80 -16.41
CA GLU A 504 12.10 -9.13 -17.10
C GLU A 504 13.03 -9.82 -16.12
N VAL A 505 13.50 -11.02 -16.44
CA VAL A 505 14.31 -11.87 -15.55
C VAL A 505 15.63 -12.23 -16.23
N GLU A 506 16.72 -11.73 -15.69
CA GLU A 506 18.09 -12.04 -16.08
C GLU A 506 18.65 -13.10 -15.11
N ARG A 507 19.32 -14.13 -15.63
CA ARG A 507 19.86 -15.25 -14.84
C ARG A 507 21.32 -15.50 -15.21
N GLU A 508 22.16 -15.69 -14.21
CA GLU A 508 23.52 -16.20 -14.35
C GLU A 508 23.62 -17.54 -13.63
N PHE A 509 24.33 -18.49 -14.24
CA PHE A 509 24.58 -19.83 -13.72
C PHE A 509 26.09 -20.01 -13.52
N GLU A 510 26.45 -20.96 -12.64
CA GLU A 510 27.85 -21.38 -12.42
C GLU A 510 28.47 -22.08 -13.64
#